data_AF-K8GHF1-F1
#
_entry.id   AF-K8GHF1-F1
#
_cell.length_a   1.000
_cell.length_b   1.000
_cell.length_c   1.000
_cell.angle_alpha   90.00
_cell.angle_beta   90.00
_cell.angle_gamma   90.00
#
_symmetry.space_group_name_H-M   'P 1'
#
loop_
_entity.id
_entity.type
_entity.pdbx_description
1 polymer ?
#
loop_
_entity_poly.entity_id
_entity_poly.type
_entity_poly.pdbx_seq_one_letter_code
_entity_poly.pdbx_strand_id
1 'polypeptide(L)'
;MLLELTSDDLLILEKQRLERFRSFFSETLLFCFLHLDPKCKLSIHCSEPWIVDQLLSDIDQLSRYAHIIVGACRLSICFAQEEIYTTSTLITKSVHRSRRSPARG
;
A
#
# COMPACT_ATOMS: atom_id res chain seq x y z
N MET A 1 31.56 -9.10 -12.62
CA MET A 1 30.97 -7.86 -13.16
C MET A 1 29.84 -7.46 -12.22
N LEU A 2 29.92 -6.30 -11.57
CA LEU A 2 28.75 -5.71 -10.92
C LEU A 2 27.88 -5.11 -12.03
N LEU A 3 26.66 -5.62 -12.19
CA LEU A 3 25.63 -4.94 -12.95
C LEU A 3 25.19 -3.74 -12.11
N GLU A 4 25.72 -2.56 -12.43
CA GLU A 4 25.20 -1.31 -11.90
C GLU A 4 23.93 -0.95 -12.65
N LEU A 5 22.80 -0.94 -11.95
CA LEU A 5 21.54 -0.46 -12.51
C LEU A 5 21.62 1.04 -12.70
N THR A 6 21.27 1.51 -13.89
CA THR A 6 21.14 2.94 -14.15
C THR A 6 19.87 3.48 -13.47
N SER A 7 19.78 4.81 -13.33
CA SER A 7 18.57 5.46 -12.84
C SER A 7 17.35 5.12 -13.72
N ASP A 8 17.53 4.99 -15.03
CA ASP A 8 16.47 4.63 -15.96
C ASP A 8 15.97 3.20 -15.73
N ASP A 9 16.89 2.26 -15.46
CA ASP A 9 16.53 0.88 -15.13
C ASP A 9 15.69 0.81 -13.85
N LEU A 10 16.04 1.60 -12.83
CA LEU A 10 15.29 1.68 -11.57
C LEU A 10 13.88 2.23 -11.80
N LEU A 11 13.72 3.27 -12.62
CA LEU A 11 12.42 3.82 -12.98
C LEU A 11 11.54 2.81 -13.73
N ILE A 12 12.14 2.06 -14.66
CA ILE A 12 11.42 1.00 -15.39
C ILE A 12 10.96 -0.10 -14.43
N LEU A 13 11.84 -0.53 -13.53
CA LEU A 13 11.50 -1.54 -12.52
C LEU A 13 10.37 -1.08 -11.60
N GLU A 14 10.41 0.17 -11.15
CA GLU A 14 9.35 0.75 -10.31
C GLU A 14 8.00 0.75 -11.05
N LYS A 15 7.99 1.23 -12.29
CA LYS A 15 6.79 1.23 -13.14
C LYS A 15 6.25 -0.19 -13.32
N GLN A 16 7.11 -1.16 -13.61
CA GLN A 16 6.68 -2.56 -13.77
C GLN A 16 6.10 -3.15 -12.50
N ARG A 17 6.64 -2.80 -11.33
CA ARG A 17 6.11 -3.25 -10.02
C ARG A 17 4.73 -2.65 -9.76
N LEU A 18 4.52 -1.37 -10.07
CA LEU A 18 3.23 -0.72 -9.95
C LEU A 18 2.18 -1.32 -10.91
N GLU A 19 2.55 -1.57 -12.17
CA GLU A 19 1.63 -2.22 -13.12
C GLU A 19 1.27 -3.64 -12.69
N ARG A 20 2.25 -4.40 -12.18
CA ARG A 20 1.98 -5.73 -11.60
C ARG A 20 1.07 -5.64 -10.38
N PHE A 21 1.25 -4.65 -9.52
CA PHE A 21 0.36 -4.47 -8.38
C PHE A 21 -1.07 -4.13 -8.83
N ARG A 22 -1.22 -3.25 -9.84
CA ARG A 22 -2.51 -2.92 -10.44
C ARG A 22 -3.22 -4.16 -11.00
N SER A 23 -2.52 -5.11 -11.59
CA SER A 23 -3.16 -6.32 -12.14
C SER A 23 -3.84 -7.22 -11.10
N PHE A 24 -3.45 -7.14 -9.82
CA PHE A 24 -4.12 -7.91 -8.75
C PHE A 24 -5.47 -7.31 -8.34
N PHE A 25 -5.71 -6.03 -8.66
CA PHE A 25 -6.93 -5.30 -8.32
C PHE A 25 -7.42 -4.57 -9.58
N SER A 26 -7.38 -5.24 -10.72
CA SER A 26 -7.52 -4.62 -12.04
C SER A 26 -8.83 -3.88 -12.22
N GLU A 27 -9.92 -4.31 -11.60
CA GLU A 27 -11.22 -3.64 -11.69
C GLU A 27 -11.25 -2.36 -10.85
N THR A 28 -10.71 -2.40 -9.63
CA THR A 28 -10.76 -1.30 -8.66
C THR A 28 -9.70 -0.23 -8.93
N LEU A 29 -8.48 -0.65 -9.29
CA LEU A 29 -7.32 0.25 -9.48
C LEU A 29 -7.18 0.79 -10.90
N LEU A 30 -8.03 0.37 -11.85
CA LEU A 30 -8.03 0.88 -13.23
C LEU A 30 -8.24 2.40 -13.24
N PHE A 31 -9.15 2.88 -12.40
CA PHE A 31 -9.54 4.30 -12.32
C PHE A 31 -8.73 5.07 -11.27
N CYS A 32 -7.81 4.41 -10.58
CA CYS A 32 -6.98 5.04 -9.56
C CYS A 32 -5.64 5.50 -10.14
N PHE A 33 -5.10 6.60 -9.64
CA PHE A 33 -3.69 6.96 -9.87
C PHE A 33 -2.82 6.43 -8.74
N LEU A 34 -1.76 5.70 -9.09
CA LEU A 34 -0.83 5.11 -8.13
C LEU A 34 0.49 5.86 -8.16
N HIS A 35 1.01 6.18 -6.98
CA HIS A 35 2.29 6.84 -6.83
C HIS A 35 3.08 6.19 -5.69
N LEU A 36 4.29 5.73 -5.99
CA LEU A 36 5.25 5.30 -4.97
C LEU A 36 6.23 6.44 -4.72
N ASP A 37 6.36 6.88 -3.48
CA ASP A 37 7.33 7.91 -3.12
C ASP A 37 8.67 7.31 -2.66
N PRO A 38 9.76 8.10 -2.62
CA PRO A 38 11.07 7.64 -2.16
C PRO A 38 11.10 7.17 -0.70
N LYS A 39 10.07 7.48 0.10
CA LYS A 39 9.92 7.03 1.49
C LYS A 39 9.15 5.70 1.58
N CYS A 40 9.02 5.00 0.45
CA CYS A 40 8.30 3.73 0.35
C CYS A 40 6.82 3.86 0.74
N LYS A 41 6.19 5.02 0.51
CA LYS A 41 4.73 5.20 0.67
C LYS A 41 4.06 4.99 -0.69
N LEU A 42 3.12 4.05 -0.75
CA LEU A 42 2.22 3.89 -1.88
C LEU A 42 0.96 4.72 -1.64
N SER A 43 0.72 5.71 -2.50
CA SER A 43 -0.50 6.52 -2.51
C SER A 43 -1.40 6.07 -3.66
N ILE A 44 -2.66 5.76 -3.33
CA ILE A 44 -3.71 5.38 -4.27
C ILE A 44 -4.75 6.50 -4.28
N HIS A 45 -4.79 7.27 -5.37
CA HIS A 45 -5.75 8.34 -5.57
C HIS A 45 -6.96 7.81 -6.33
N CYS A 46 -8.10 7.76 -5.65
CA CYS A 46 -9.37 7.30 -6.19
C CYS A 46 -10.10 8.46 -6.87
N SER A 47 -10.67 8.21 -8.03
CA SER A 47 -11.52 9.18 -8.75
C SER A 47 -12.94 9.22 -8.19
N GLU A 48 -13.41 8.12 -7.62
CA GLU A 48 -14.79 7.94 -7.16
C GLU A 48 -14.82 7.45 -5.70
N PRO A 49 -15.82 7.86 -4.90
CA PRO A 49 -15.90 7.48 -3.48
C PRO A 49 -16.16 5.99 -3.27
N TRP A 50 -16.95 5.34 -4.12
CA TRP A 50 -17.25 3.91 -4.00
C TRP A 50 -16.00 3.02 -4.15
N ILE A 51 -14.98 3.50 -4.85
CA ILE A 51 -13.69 2.81 -4.99
C ILE A 51 -12.96 2.82 -3.64
N VAL A 52 -13.04 3.93 -2.89
CA VAL A 52 -12.45 4.03 -1.54
C VAL A 52 -13.06 2.97 -0.63
N ASP A 53 -14.39 2.83 -0.62
CA ASP A 53 -15.08 1.84 0.20
C ASP A 53 -14.66 0.40 -0.14
N GLN A 54 -14.48 0.10 -1.43
CA GLN A 54 -14.01 -1.20 -1.89
C GLN A 54 -12.56 -1.47 -1.45
N LEU A 55 -11.66 -0.49 -1.62
CA LEU A 55 -10.26 -0.62 -1.20
C LEU A 55 -10.13 -0.75 0.33
N LEU A 56 -10.99 -0.07 1.09
CA LEU A 56 -11.04 -0.20 2.54
C LEU A 56 -11.56 -1.57 2.98
N SER A 57 -12.50 -2.14 2.25
CA SER A 57 -13.00 -3.51 2.50
C SER A 57 -11.90 -4.56 2.30
N ASP A 58 -11.02 -4.35 1.32
CA ASP A 58 -9.91 -5.26 0.98
C ASP A 58 -8.55 -4.81 1.56
N ILE A 59 -8.55 -3.94 2.58
CA ILE A 59 -7.34 -3.22 3.01
C ILE A 59 -6.20 -4.11 3.49
N ASP A 60 -6.52 -5.22 4.15
CA ASP A 60 -5.52 -6.17 4.63
C ASP A 60 -4.79 -6.85 3.46
N GLN A 61 -5.55 -7.25 2.44
CA GLN A 61 -5.00 -7.83 1.22
C GLN A 61 -4.18 -6.79 0.47
N LEU A 62 -4.75 -5.60 0.26
CA LEU A 62 -4.11 -4.47 -0.42
C LEU A 62 -2.77 -4.11 0.23
N SER A 63 -2.72 -4.02 1.56
CA SER A 63 -1.52 -3.72 2.34
C SER A 63 -0.43 -4.79 2.19
N ARG A 64 -0.81 -6.07 2.22
CA ARG A 64 0.14 -7.19 2.04
C ARG A 64 0.73 -7.18 0.64
N TYR A 65 -0.09 -7.02 -0.39
CA TYR A 65 0.39 -6.99 -1.78
C TYR A 65 1.22 -5.74 -2.07
N ALA A 66 0.87 -4.59 -1.49
CA ALA A 66 1.66 -3.36 -1.60
C ALA A 66 3.07 -3.56 -1.01
N HIS A 67 3.18 -4.27 0.11
CA HIS A 67 4.48 -4.63 0.67
C HIS A 67 5.25 -5.61 -0.21
N ILE A 68 4.64 -6.73 -0.59
CA ILE A 68 5.32 -7.83 -1.29
C ILE A 68 5.76 -7.43 -2.70
N ILE A 69 4.88 -6.75 -3.45
CA ILE A 69 5.12 -6.41 -4.86
C ILE A 69 5.89 -5.11 -4.98
N VAL A 70 5.39 -4.05 -4.34
CA VAL A 70 5.88 -2.68 -4.52
C VAL A 70 6.94 -2.33 -3.47
N GLY A 71 7.09 -3.11 -2.41
CA GLY A 71 8.04 -2.81 -1.33
C GLY A 71 7.61 -1.61 -0.50
N ALA A 72 6.35 -1.20 -0.59
CA ALA A 72 5.83 -0.10 0.20
C ALA A 72 5.85 -0.48 1.68
N CYS A 73 6.22 0.46 2.54
CA CYS A 73 6.18 0.38 4.01
C CYS A 73 4.91 1.03 4.58
N ARG A 74 4.27 1.90 3.78
CA ARG A 74 3.03 2.58 4.10
C ARG A 74 2.12 2.60 2.89
N LEU A 75 0.82 2.46 3.14
CA LEU A 75 -0.23 2.55 2.16
C LEU A 75 -1.14 3.73 2.52
N SER A 76 -1.54 4.49 1.52
CA SER A 76 -2.40 5.65 1.64
C SER A 76 -3.49 5.62 0.58
N ILE A 77 -4.73 5.84 1.00
CA ILE A 77 -5.88 5.97 0.09
C ILE A 77 -6.33 7.42 0.13
N CYS A 78 -6.39 8.04 -1.04
CA CYS A 78 -6.71 9.44 -1.21
C CYS A 78 -7.95 9.59 -2.09
N PHE A 79 -8.80 10.58 -1.80
CA PHE A 79 -9.96 10.97 -2.62
C PHE A 79 -10.08 12.49 -2.61
N ALA A 80 -10.43 13.10 -3.75
CA ALA A 80 -10.53 14.56 -3.89
C ALA A 80 -9.28 15.33 -3.37
N GLN A 81 -8.09 14.76 -3.55
CA GLN A 81 -6.79 15.27 -3.05
C GLN A 81 -6.59 15.20 -1.53
N GLU A 82 -7.53 14.63 -0.78
CA GLU A 82 -7.43 14.42 0.66
C GLU A 82 -7.01 12.97 0.97
N GLU A 83 -6.18 12.79 2.00
CA GLU A 83 -5.84 11.46 2.54
C GLU A 83 -6.96 10.99 3.45
N ILE A 84 -7.68 9.95 3.02
CA ILE A 84 -8.85 9.41 3.75
C ILE A 84 -8.41 8.30 4.71
N TYR A 85 -7.39 7.55 4.34
CA TYR A 85 -6.89 6.44 5.13
C TYR A 85 -5.39 6.24 4.94
N THR A 86 -4.70 5.90 6.04
CA THR A 86 -3.28 5.53 6.01
C THR A 86 -3.02 4.36 6.94
N THR A 87 -2.18 3.42 6.51
CA THR A 87 -1.75 2.29 7.33
C THR A 87 -0.30 1.89 7.04
N SER A 88 0.31 1.19 8.00
CA SER A 88 1.59 0.53 7.75
C SER A 88 1.34 -0.81 7.06
N THR A 89 2.14 -1.09 6.04
CA THR A 89 2.10 -2.37 5.33
C THR A 89 3.06 -3.40 5.94
N LEU A 90 3.91 -2.97 6.89
CA LEU A 90 4.77 -3.87 7.64
C LEU A 90 3.89 -4.77 8.50
N ILE A 91 3.99 -6.07 8.28
CA ILE A 91 3.41 -7.07 9.17
C ILE A 91 4.23 -7.05 10.46
N THR A 92 3.97 -6.07 11.32
CA THR A 92 4.30 -6.24 12.73
C THR A 92 3.41 -7.36 13.21
N LYS A 93 4.02 -8.49 13.61
CA LYS A 93 3.30 -9.46 14.42
C LYS A 93 2.79 -8.67 15.62
N SER A 94 1.50 -8.34 15.63
CA SER A 94 0.80 -7.91 16.84
C SER A 94 0.90 -9.08 17.81
N VAL A 95 1.99 -9.12 18.58
CA VAL A 95 2.03 -9.91 19.80
C VAL A 95 0.97 -9.26 20.67
N HIS A 96 -0.19 -9.91 20.73
CA HIS A 96 -1.19 -9.69 21.76
C HIS A 96 -0.49 -9.74 23.13
N ARG A 97 -0.03 -8.60 23.64
CA ARG A 97 0.14 -8.41 25.07
C ARG A 97 -1.23 -8.12 25.63
N SER A 98 -1.99 -9.20 25.82
CA SER A 98 -3.08 -9.24 26.79
C SER A 98 -2.47 -8.84 28.15
N ARG A 99 -2.57 -7.56 28.48
CA ARG A 99 -2.35 -7.09 29.84
C ARG A 99 -3.58 -7.51 30.64
N ARG A 100 -3.56 -8.75 31.13
CA ARG A 100 -4.25 -9.08 32.38
C ARG A 100 -3.56 -8.29 33.47
N SER A 101 -4.32 -7.47 34.18
CA SER A 101 -4.01 -7.07 35.55
C SER A 101 -5.30 -6.99 36.37
N PRO A 102 -5.24 -7.29 37.67
CA PRO A 102 -6.29 -7.98 38.41
C PRO A 102 -7.31 -7.03 39.05
N ALA A 103 -8.47 -7.59 39.36
CA ALA A 103 -9.42 -7.00 40.31
C ALA A 103 -8.72 -6.77 41.66
N ARG A 104 -8.82 -5.55 42.19
CA ARG A 104 -8.61 -5.29 43.61
C ARG A 104 -9.97 -5.28 44.29
N GLY A 105 -10.11 -6.12 45.30
CA GLY A 105 -11.15 -6.02 46.32
C GLY A 105 -10.80 -5.00 47.39
#